data_AF-A0A7L0ZL92-F1
#
_entry.id   AF-A0A7L0ZL92-F1
#
_cell.length_a   1.000
_cell.length_b   1.000
_cell.length_c   1.000
_cell.angle_alpha   90.00
_cell.angle_beta   90.00
_cell.angle_gamma   90.00
#
_symmetry.space_group_name_H-M   'P 1'
#
loop_
_entity.id
_entity.type
_entity.pdbx_description
1 polymer ?
#
loop_
_entity_poly.entity_id
_entity_poly.type
_entity_poly.pdbx_seq_one_letter_code
_entity_poly.pdbx_strand_id
1 'polypeptide(L)'
;QVITLTVGNSRTVTNPFPVVEVAVVKFICAVPSRLTLIPVYGSPQLDLSCPLLQQNKQVVPVSNYRNPVLDLAAYDQQGSKFDNFSSLNVVWESTKPAFAHIEPDMPMELILKEDGSGQKKMHGLQTVVVHREFGTAAISATATGYQQSHLKAAKVR
;
A
#
# COMPACT_ATOMS: atom_id res chain seq x y z
N GLN A 1 10.88 -18.26 4.74
CA GLN A 1 12.11 -18.57 3.97
C GLN A 1 13.23 -17.68 4.48
N VAL A 2 14.48 -18.12 4.49
CA VAL A 2 15.64 -17.28 4.85
C VAL A 2 16.61 -17.28 3.69
N ILE A 3 17.03 -16.11 3.25
CA ILE A 3 18.06 -15.94 2.21
C ILE A 3 19.31 -15.43 2.90
N THR A 4 20.41 -16.14 2.72
CA THR A 4 21.74 -15.74 3.19
C THR A 4 22.57 -15.34 1.99
N LEU A 5 22.99 -14.08 1.95
CA LEU A 5 23.93 -13.57 0.97
C LEU A 5 25.32 -13.51 1.61
N THR A 6 26.26 -14.24 1.03
CA THR A 6 27.65 -14.25 1.45
C THR A 6 28.50 -13.58 0.39
N VAL A 7 29.23 -12.53 0.76
CA VAL A 7 30.11 -11.78 -0.13
C VAL A 7 31.52 -11.82 0.44
N GLY A 8 32.47 -12.32 -0.31
CA GLY A 8 33.85 -12.37 0.15
C GLY A 8 34.84 -12.51 -1.00
N ASN A 9 36.10 -12.25 -0.72
CA ASN A 9 37.17 -12.52 -1.68
C ASN A 9 37.61 -13.99 -1.59
N SER A 10 38.20 -14.49 -2.68
CA SER A 10 38.77 -15.83 -2.71
C SER A 10 40.19 -15.82 -2.13
N ARG A 11 40.61 -16.96 -1.59
CA ARG A 11 41.97 -17.16 -1.09
C ARG A 11 42.98 -17.05 -2.23
N THR A 12 44.07 -16.32 -2.02
CA THR A 12 45.20 -16.26 -2.96
C THR A 12 46.52 -16.49 -2.22
N VAL A 13 47.63 -16.58 -2.96
CA VAL A 13 48.97 -16.72 -2.38
C VAL A 13 49.32 -15.52 -1.47
N THR A 14 48.91 -14.32 -1.86
CA THR A 14 49.14 -13.08 -1.08
C THR A 14 48.03 -12.78 -0.07
N ASN A 15 46.88 -13.46 -0.17
CA ASN A 15 45.76 -13.33 0.76
C ASN A 15 45.31 -14.72 1.28
N PRO A 16 46.05 -15.30 2.23
CA PRO A 16 45.75 -16.63 2.78
C PRO A 16 44.52 -16.65 3.69
N PHE A 17 44.06 -15.49 4.18
CA PHE A 17 42.92 -15.33 5.09
C PHE A 17 41.87 -14.36 4.50
N PRO A 18 41.07 -14.82 3.52
CA PRO A 18 40.05 -13.98 2.89
C PRO A 18 38.99 -13.50 3.88
N VAL A 19 38.46 -12.31 3.61
CA VAL A 19 37.37 -11.69 4.38
C VAL A 19 36.05 -12.04 3.70
N VAL A 20 35.10 -12.47 4.53
CA VAL A 20 33.76 -12.85 4.11
C VAL A 20 32.77 -12.09 4.97
N GLU A 21 31.87 -11.37 4.33
CA GLU A 21 30.73 -10.69 4.93
C GLU A 21 29.45 -11.47 4.63
N VAL A 22 28.52 -11.49 5.59
CA VAL A 22 27.28 -12.27 5.49
C VAL A 22 26.09 -11.38 5.84
N ALA A 23 25.10 -11.34 4.95
CA ALA A 23 23.81 -10.70 5.18
C ALA A 23 22.70 -11.75 5.17
N VAL A 24 21.80 -11.71 6.17
CA VAL A 24 20.69 -12.66 6.30
C VAL A 24 19.37 -11.92 6.24
N VAL A 25 18.49 -12.31 5.32
CA VAL A 25 17.14 -11.75 5.15
C VAL A 25 16.10 -12.83 5.38
N LYS A 26 15.18 -12.58 6.32
CA LYS A 26 14.06 -13.48 6.62
C LYS A 26 12.81 -13.02 5.86
N PHE A 27 12.31 -13.87 4.98
CA PHE A 27 11.04 -13.69 4.28
C PHE A 27 9.93 -14.38 5.06
N ILE A 28 8.89 -13.61 5.38
CA ILE A 28 7.69 -14.07 6.06
C ILE A 28 6.55 -14.06 5.05
N CYS A 29 5.89 -15.20 4.88
CA CYS A 29 4.65 -15.30 4.13
C CYS A 29 3.51 -15.34 5.14
N ALA A 30 2.55 -14.42 5.00
CA ALA A 30 1.37 -14.34 5.84
C ALA A 30 0.11 -14.21 4.98
N VAL A 31 -1.03 -14.55 5.56
CA VAL A 31 -2.33 -14.32 4.92
C VAL A 31 -2.79 -12.90 5.23
N PRO A 32 -3.17 -12.08 4.23
CA PRO A 32 -3.75 -10.77 4.47
C PRO A 32 -5.04 -10.90 5.29
N SER A 33 -5.15 -10.12 6.36
CA SER A 33 -6.32 -10.14 7.24
C SER A 33 -7.09 -8.81 7.26
N ARG A 34 -6.41 -7.71 6.94
CA ARG A 34 -6.96 -6.36 7.03
C ARG A 34 -6.39 -5.45 5.95
N LEU A 35 -7.27 -4.63 5.38
CA LEU A 35 -6.90 -3.47 4.57
C LEU A 35 -7.15 -2.21 5.40
N THR A 36 -6.30 -1.20 5.22
CA THR A 36 -6.53 0.14 5.78
C THR A 36 -6.62 1.14 4.64
N LEU A 37 -7.56 2.08 4.74
CA LEU A 37 -7.71 3.19 3.81
C LEU A 37 -7.44 4.49 4.56
N ILE A 38 -6.48 5.27 4.07
CA ILE A 38 -6.10 6.55 4.66
C ILE A 38 -6.20 7.64 3.59
N PRO A 39 -6.94 8.74 3.81
CA PRO A 39 -6.95 9.85 2.87
C PRO A 39 -5.57 10.49 2.76
N VAL A 40 -5.08 10.69 1.53
CA VAL A 40 -3.87 11.43 1.24
C VAL A 40 -4.22 12.89 1.07
N TYR A 41 -3.75 13.73 2.00
CA TYR A 41 -3.87 15.16 1.89
C TYR A 41 -2.65 15.72 1.17
N GLY A 42 -2.87 16.60 0.19
CA GLY A 42 -1.79 17.42 -0.34
C GLY A 42 -1.22 18.30 0.78
N SER A 43 0.08 18.60 0.72
CA SER A 43 0.72 19.52 1.67
C SER A 43 -0.11 20.80 1.77
N PRO A 44 -0.52 21.25 2.97
CA PRO A 44 -1.17 22.54 3.10
C PRO A 44 -0.15 23.60 2.67
N GLN A 45 -0.36 24.22 1.52
CA GLN A 45 0.34 25.45 1.21
C GLN A 45 -0.18 26.51 2.18
N LEU A 46 0.65 26.81 3.18
CA LEU A 46 0.60 27.93 4.12
C LEU A 46 -0.66 28.05 5.01
N ASP A 47 -0.40 27.95 6.32
CA ASP A 47 -0.97 28.77 7.42
C ASP A 47 -2.49 28.83 7.66
N LEU A 48 -3.30 28.08 6.92
CA LEU A 48 -4.70 27.87 7.29
C LEU A 48 -4.77 26.66 8.20
N SER A 49 -4.96 26.94 9.50
CA SER A 49 -5.34 25.95 10.52
C SER A 49 -6.57 25.18 10.03
N CYS A 50 -6.34 24.05 9.36
CA CYS A 50 -7.43 23.25 8.80
C CYS A 50 -8.19 22.63 9.99
N PRO A 51 -9.48 22.91 10.19
CA PRO A 51 -10.26 22.38 11.32
C PRO A 51 -10.49 20.86 11.23
N LEU A 52 -9.89 20.17 10.26
CA LEU A 52 -9.91 18.73 10.06
C LEU A 52 -9.53 17.95 11.33
N LEU A 53 -8.60 18.47 12.13
CA LEU A 53 -8.18 17.84 13.38
C LEU A 53 -9.26 17.88 14.48
N GLN A 54 -10.25 18.76 14.37
CA GLN A 54 -11.34 18.92 15.34
C GLN A 54 -12.65 18.25 14.91
N GLN A 55 -12.73 17.68 13.71
CA GLN A 55 -13.95 17.02 13.24
C GLN A 55 -14.04 15.58 13.75
N ASN A 56 -15.26 15.16 14.08
CA ASN A 56 -15.58 13.79 14.51
C ASN A 56 -14.91 12.78 13.57
N LYS A 57 -14.17 11.82 14.13
CA LYS A 57 -13.39 10.78 13.43
C LYS A 57 -14.18 9.87 12.47
N GLN A 58 -15.47 10.12 12.28
CA GLN A 58 -16.39 9.27 11.55
C GLN A 58 -16.52 9.61 10.06
N VAL A 59 -16.23 10.86 9.65
CA VAL A 59 -16.31 11.28 8.24
C VAL A 59 -15.12 12.18 7.90
N VAL A 60 -14.54 11.96 6.72
CA VAL A 60 -13.45 12.79 6.18
C VAL A 60 -14.04 13.81 5.22
N PRO A 61 -13.94 15.13 5.48
CA PRO A 61 -14.38 16.12 4.51
C PRO A 61 -13.39 16.18 3.33
N VAL A 62 -13.95 16.28 2.14
CA VAL A 62 -13.18 16.42 0.90
C VAL A 62 -13.80 17.50 0.04
N SER A 63 -13.02 18.06 -0.88
CA SER A 63 -13.58 18.96 -1.90
C SER A 63 -14.37 18.14 -2.92
N ASN A 64 -15.53 18.63 -3.34
CA ASN A 64 -16.28 18.08 -4.47
C ASN A 64 -15.74 18.56 -5.84
N TYR A 65 -14.70 19.41 -5.86
CA TYR A 65 -14.04 19.90 -7.08
C TYR A 65 -12.70 19.21 -7.36
N ARG A 66 -12.17 18.45 -6.40
CA ARG A 66 -10.87 17.78 -6.52
C ARG A 66 -11.00 16.33 -6.09
N ASN A 67 -10.61 15.43 -6.97
CA ASN A 67 -10.59 14.00 -6.71
C ASN A 67 -9.63 13.72 -5.53
N PRO A 68 -10.11 13.21 -4.38
CA PRO A 68 -9.23 12.80 -3.31
C PRO A 68 -8.53 11.48 -3.66
N VAL A 69 -7.37 11.25 -3.03
CA VAL A 69 -6.61 10.00 -3.17
C VAL A 69 -6.64 9.25 -1.85
N LEU A 70 -6.86 7.93 -1.91
CA LEU A 70 -6.80 7.01 -0.78
C LEU A 70 -5.52 6.19 -0.85
N ASP A 71 -4.78 6.14 0.25
CA ASP A 71 -3.65 5.24 0.48
C ASP A 71 -4.15 3.94 1.11
N LEU A 72 -3.96 2.85 0.39
CA LEU A 72 -4.28 1.49 0.77
C LEU A 72 -3.03 0.74 1.23
N ALA A 73 -3.13 0.09 2.38
CA ALA A 73 -2.13 -0.83 2.88
C ALA A 73 -2.77 -2.13 3.36
N ALA A 74 -2.07 -3.24 3.17
CA ALA A 74 -2.48 -4.57 3.62
C ALA A 74 -1.69 -5.00 4.87
N TYR A 75 -2.37 -5.70 5.78
CA TYR A 75 -1.84 -6.15 7.06
C TYR A 75 -2.19 -7.61 7.32
N ASP A 76 -1.30 -8.33 7.99
CA ASP A 76 -1.57 -9.68 8.51
C ASP A 76 -2.40 -9.63 9.80
N GLN A 77 -2.72 -10.79 10.36
CA GLN A 77 -3.51 -10.90 11.59
C GLN A 77 -2.81 -10.33 12.82
N GLN A 78 -1.48 -10.32 12.82
CA GLN A 78 -0.64 -9.78 13.90
C GLN A 78 -0.47 -8.26 13.78
N GLY A 79 -0.96 -7.65 12.70
CA GLY A 79 -0.84 -6.23 12.43
C GLY A 79 0.46 -5.84 11.73
N SER A 80 1.21 -6.79 11.18
CA SER A 80 2.39 -6.53 10.36
C SER A 80 1.96 -6.06 8.98
N LYS A 81 2.51 -4.94 8.53
CA LYS A 81 2.26 -4.42 7.18
C LYS A 81 3.03 -5.23 6.14
N PHE A 82 2.34 -5.63 5.07
CA PHE A 82 2.95 -6.33 3.94
C PHE A 82 3.94 -5.42 3.20
N ASP A 83 5.11 -5.97 2.86
CA ASP A 83 6.10 -5.29 2.03
C ASP A 83 5.61 -5.15 0.59
N ASN A 84 4.85 -6.15 0.12
CA ASN A 84 4.26 -6.17 -1.21
C ASN A 84 2.92 -6.92 -1.16
N PHE A 85 1.86 -6.29 -1.68
CA PHE A 85 0.53 -6.86 -1.81
C PHE A 85 -0.02 -6.77 -3.24
N SER A 86 0.83 -6.48 -4.24
CA SER A 86 0.44 -6.25 -5.64
C SER A 86 -0.31 -7.42 -6.27
N SER A 87 -0.14 -8.62 -5.71
CA SER A 87 -0.82 -9.82 -6.17
C SER A 87 -2.27 -9.93 -5.74
N LEU A 88 -2.73 -9.07 -4.83
CA LEU A 88 -4.12 -9.06 -4.38
C LEU A 88 -5.05 -8.52 -5.47
N ASN A 89 -6.22 -9.13 -5.56
CA ASN A 89 -7.35 -8.60 -6.31
C ASN A 89 -8.21 -7.75 -5.38
N VAL A 90 -8.09 -6.43 -5.50
CA VAL A 90 -8.83 -5.47 -4.67
C VAL A 90 -10.02 -4.93 -5.47
N VAL A 91 -11.22 -5.13 -4.94
CA VAL A 91 -12.47 -4.59 -5.48
C VAL A 91 -12.87 -3.37 -4.69
N TRP A 92 -13.27 -2.31 -5.39
CA TRP A 92 -13.69 -1.06 -4.79
C TRP A 92 -15.18 -0.83 -4.98
N GLU A 93 -15.83 -0.27 -3.96
CA GLU A 93 -17.26 0.04 -4.00
C GLU A 93 -17.53 1.43 -3.43
N SER A 94 -18.60 2.06 -3.91
CA SER A 94 -19.13 3.31 -3.37
C SER A 94 -20.60 3.13 -3.02
N THR A 95 -20.99 3.59 -1.83
CA THR A 95 -22.41 3.58 -1.44
C THR A 95 -23.25 4.57 -2.24
N LYS A 96 -22.63 5.60 -2.84
CA LYS A 96 -23.30 6.63 -3.64
C LYS A 96 -22.44 7.07 -4.82
N PRO A 97 -22.44 6.29 -5.92
CA PRO A 97 -21.63 6.58 -7.11
C PRO A 97 -21.89 7.96 -7.73
N ALA A 98 -23.11 8.50 -7.58
CA ALA A 98 -23.46 9.84 -8.04
C ALA A 98 -22.67 10.96 -7.35
N PHE A 99 -22.13 10.73 -6.14
CA PHE A 99 -21.30 11.71 -5.42
C PHE A 99 -19.82 11.44 -5.61
N ALA A 100 -19.44 10.17 -5.47
CA ALA A 100 -18.06 9.72 -5.56
C ALA A 100 -17.99 8.27 -6.03
N HIS A 101 -17.09 7.95 -6.95
CA HIS A 101 -16.86 6.57 -7.41
C HIS A 101 -15.38 6.30 -7.72
N ILE A 102 -15.06 5.03 -7.91
CA ILE A 102 -13.76 4.62 -8.45
C ILE A 102 -13.91 4.40 -9.95
N GLU A 103 -13.13 5.12 -10.75
CA GLU A 103 -13.15 4.99 -12.20
C GLU A 103 -12.50 3.66 -12.62
N PRO A 104 -13.21 2.76 -13.33
CA PRO A 104 -12.65 1.46 -13.72
C PRO A 104 -11.39 1.56 -14.58
N ASP A 105 -11.31 2.60 -15.41
CA ASP A 105 -10.17 2.86 -16.31
C ASP A 105 -9.00 3.56 -15.60
N MET A 106 -9.14 3.88 -14.30
CA MET A 106 -8.09 4.47 -13.47
C MET A 106 -7.70 3.49 -12.35
N PRO A 107 -6.84 2.50 -12.66
CA PRO A 107 -6.44 1.49 -11.70
C PRO A 107 -5.62 2.10 -10.56
N MET A 108 -5.64 1.43 -9.41
CA MET A 108 -4.81 1.76 -8.26
C MET A 108 -3.32 1.76 -8.63
N GLU A 109 -2.61 2.82 -8.28
CA GLU A 109 -1.16 2.93 -8.46
C GLU A 109 -0.43 2.28 -7.29
N LEU A 110 0.52 1.38 -7.57
CA LEU A 110 1.32 0.72 -6.54
C LEU A 110 2.68 1.38 -6.42
N ILE A 111 2.98 1.92 -5.24
CA ILE A 111 4.25 2.62 -4.96
C ILE A 111 4.95 2.04 -3.74
N LEU A 112 6.27 2.21 -3.68
CA LEU A 112 7.10 1.87 -2.54
C LEU A 112 7.42 3.13 -1.74
N LYS A 113 7.08 3.15 -0.44
CA LYS A 113 7.29 4.29 0.46
C LYS A 113 8.05 3.84 1.71
N GLU A 114 8.97 4.68 2.17
CA GLU A 114 9.66 4.49 3.45
C GLU A 114 8.64 4.52 4.60
N ASP A 115 8.67 3.51 5.47
CA ASP A 115 7.74 3.39 6.58
C ASP A 115 8.33 3.80 7.94
N GLY A 116 9.51 4.43 7.92
CA GLY A 116 10.26 4.84 9.11
C GLY A 116 11.15 3.75 9.71
N SER A 117 11.04 2.49 9.26
CA SER A 117 11.94 1.40 9.65
C SER A 117 13.23 1.33 8.81
N GLY A 118 13.37 2.23 7.83
CA GLY A 118 14.42 2.16 6.81
C GLY A 118 14.14 1.13 5.72
N GLN A 119 12.94 0.52 5.73
CA GLN A 119 12.45 -0.34 4.67
C GLN A 119 11.33 0.35 3.90
N LYS A 120 11.33 0.15 2.59
CA LYS A 120 10.22 0.56 1.75
C LYS A 120 9.15 -0.51 1.75
N LYS A 121 7.92 -0.13 2.09
CA LYS A 121 6.75 -0.98 1.99
C LYS A 121 5.83 -0.50 0.88
N MET A 122 5.05 -1.42 0.33
CA MET A 122 4.09 -1.09 -0.71
C MET A 122 2.89 -0.32 -0.15
N HIS A 123 2.41 0.62 -0.97
CA HIS A 123 1.22 1.42 -0.78
C HIS A 123 0.45 1.46 -2.10
N GLY A 124 -0.88 1.42 -2.01
CA GLY A 124 -1.78 1.50 -3.16
C GLY A 124 -2.50 2.84 -3.17
N LEU A 125 -2.24 3.69 -4.15
CA LEU A 125 -2.90 4.98 -4.28
C LEU A 125 -4.09 4.82 -5.23
N GLN A 126 -5.30 4.97 -4.68
CA GLN A 126 -6.53 4.95 -5.46
C GLN A 126 -7.15 6.33 -5.49
N THR A 127 -7.34 6.86 -6.70
CA THR A 127 -8.09 8.10 -6.92
C THR A 127 -9.58 7.82 -6.85
N VAL A 128 -10.30 8.65 -6.08
CA VAL A 128 -11.76 8.68 -6.04
C VAL A 128 -12.24 9.84 -6.89
N VAL A 129 -13.08 9.59 -7.87
CA VAL A 129 -13.66 10.63 -8.72
C VAL A 129 -14.87 11.25 -8.02
N VAL A 130 -14.96 12.58 -7.99
CA VAL A 130 -16.07 13.33 -7.39
C VAL A 130 -16.83 14.16 -8.43
N HIS A 131 -18.15 14.29 -8.26
CA HIS A 131 -19.05 14.87 -9.28
C HIS A 131 -19.58 16.27 -8.97
N ARG A 132 -18.89 17.05 -8.14
CA ARG A 132 -19.34 18.40 -7.71
C ARG A 132 -20.69 18.44 -6.99
N GLU A 133 -21.24 17.29 -6.64
CA GLU A 133 -22.41 17.14 -5.78
C GLU A 133 -22.03 17.19 -4.30
N PHE A 134 -22.98 17.57 -3.45
CA PHE A 134 -22.79 17.62 -2.00
C PHE A 134 -23.44 16.42 -1.32
N GLY A 135 -22.71 15.82 -0.38
CA GLY A 135 -23.24 14.74 0.44
C GLY A 135 -22.15 13.86 1.04
N THR A 136 -22.56 12.69 1.50
CA THR A 136 -21.66 11.70 2.10
C THR A 136 -21.78 10.38 1.34
N ALA A 137 -20.63 9.86 0.89
CA ALA A 137 -20.46 8.54 0.32
C ALA A 137 -19.40 7.79 1.13
N ALA A 138 -19.59 6.48 1.31
CA ALA A 138 -18.57 5.61 1.84
C ALA A 138 -17.90 4.85 0.69
N ILE A 139 -16.57 4.85 0.69
CA ILE A 139 -15.75 4.06 -0.23
C ILE A 139 -15.19 2.87 0.56
N SER A 140 -15.37 1.66 0.02
CA SER A 140 -14.83 0.42 0.58
C SER A 140 -13.89 -0.26 -0.39
N ALA A 141 -12.91 -0.98 0.17
CA ALA A 141 -11.97 -1.81 -0.57
C ALA A 141 -11.98 -3.22 0.02
N THR A 142 -12.15 -4.22 -0.84
CA THR A 142 -12.24 -5.63 -0.44
C THR A 142 -11.22 -6.43 -1.22
N ALA A 143 -10.32 -7.12 -0.52
CA ALA A 143 -9.45 -8.13 -1.12
C ALA A 143 -10.27 -9.42 -1.34
N THR A 144 -10.62 -9.71 -2.59
CA THR A 144 -11.44 -10.88 -2.96
C THR A 144 -10.61 -12.14 -3.23
N GLY A 145 -9.29 -12.00 -3.25
CA GLY A 145 -8.35 -13.08 -3.48
C GLY A 145 -7.07 -12.58 -4.12
N TYR A 146 -6.41 -13.44 -4.87
CA TYR A 146 -5.22 -13.11 -5.66
C TYR A 146 -5.57 -13.01 -7.14
N GLN A 147 -4.86 -12.16 -7.87
CA GLN A 147 -5.07 -12.03 -9.31
C GLN A 147 -4.66 -13.32 -10.03
N GLN A 148 -5.48 -13.75 -10.99
CA GLN A 148 -5.28 -15.02 -11.69
C GLN A 148 -3.95 -15.07 -12.47
N SER A 149 -3.48 -13.93 -12.99
CA SER A 149 -2.19 -13.80 -13.66
C SER A 149 -1.04 -14.24 -12.75
N HIS A 150 -1.05 -13.80 -11.49
CA HIS A 150 -0.04 -14.15 -10.50
C HIS A 150 -0.14 -15.62 -10.08
N LEU A 151 -1.35 -16.14 -9.88
CA LEU A 151 -1.54 -17.56 -9.55
C LEU A 151 -1.05 -18.50 -10.66
N LYS A 152 -1.37 -18.17 -11.92
CA LYS A 152 -0.89 -18.90 -13.10
C LYS A 152 0.64 -18.86 -13.21
N ALA A 153 1.25 -17.69 -13.03
CA ALA A 153 2.70 -17.53 -13.06
C ALA A 153 3.40 -18.34 -11.95
N ALA A 154 2.79 -18.39 -10.76
CA ALA A 154 3.27 -19.17 -9.62
C ALA A 154 2.96 -20.68 -9.73
N LYS A 155 2.28 -21.12 -10.78
CA LYS A 155 1.85 -22.52 -11.00
C LYS A 155 1.04 -23.09 -9.84
N VAL A 156 0.26 -22.24 -9.19
CA VAL A 156 -0.69 -22.65 -8.13
C VAL A 156 -1.87 -23.31 -8.82
N ARG A 157 -2.23 -24.53 -8.39
CA ARG A 157 -3.38 -25.29 -8.89
C ARG A 157 -4.68 -24.79 -8.29
#